data_AF-A0A1W1UCV6-F1
#
_entry.id   AF-A0A1W1UCV6-F1
#
_cell.length_a   1.000
_cell.length_b   1.000
_cell.length_c   1.000
_cell.angle_alpha   90.00
_cell.angle_beta   90.00
_cell.angle_gamma   90.00
#
_symmetry.space_group_name_H-M   'P 1'
#
loop_
_entity.id
_entity.type
_entity.pdbx_description
1 polymer ?
#
loop_
_entity_poly.entity_id
_entity_poly.type
_entity_poly.pdbx_seq_one_letter_code
_entity_poly.pdbx_strand_id
1 'polypeptide(L)'
;MRSRHCLMSKKFILLTAMATMAFAPSALATDYVTKSDLTGITLPKGAIELTDEDFPDEMVDLLEETAKGMGGKCQYHELLFWEGNPVAITNALNKSIPKTLTYKNIDADELDDGSYETFSLKSSKAWYAGVWIQGAKDITLAWCNVVKK
;
A
#
# COMPACT_ATOMS: atom_id res chain seq x y z
N MET A 1 11.94 89.47 -2.66
CA MET A 1 13.38 89.24 -2.44
C MET A 1 13.59 87.78 -2.03
N ARG A 2 14.46 87.06 -2.77
CA ARG A 2 15.20 85.80 -2.48
C ARG A 2 14.62 84.83 -1.43
N SER A 3 14.20 83.62 -1.83
CA SER A 3 15.03 82.42 -2.10
C SER A 3 15.30 81.58 -0.83
N ARG A 4 14.78 80.34 -0.77
CA ARG A 4 15.56 79.07 -0.82
C ARG A 4 14.70 77.87 -0.40
N HIS A 5 14.97 76.77 -1.11
CA HIS A 5 14.48 75.41 -0.95
C HIS A 5 14.79 74.79 0.42
N CYS A 6 13.96 73.84 0.86
CA CYS A 6 14.46 72.56 1.42
C CYS A 6 13.43 71.44 1.26
N LEU A 7 13.97 70.23 1.13
CA LEU A 7 13.41 68.99 0.54
C LEU A 7 12.75 68.07 1.58
N MET A 8 12.03 67.06 1.06
CA MET A 8 11.72 65.74 1.65
C MET A 8 10.58 65.68 2.70
N SER A 9 9.78 64.62 2.82
CA SER A 9 9.85 63.25 2.31
C SER A 9 8.49 62.56 2.51
N LYS A 10 8.16 61.63 1.61
CA LYS A 10 7.41 60.36 1.84
C LYS A 10 6.01 60.48 2.48
N LYS A 11 4.98 59.88 1.89
CA LYS A 11 4.76 58.43 1.91
C LYS A 11 3.76 58.03 0.81
N PHE A 12 4.19 57.20 -0.13
CA PHE A 12 3.30 56.40 -0.95
C PHE A 12 2.80 55.23 -0.09
N ILE A 13 1.49 55.14 0.15
CA ILE A 13 0.86 53.97 0.77
C ILE A 13 0.21 53.19 -0.38
N LEU A 14 0.95 52.20 -0.88
CA LEU A 14 0.43 51.20 -1.81
C LEU A 14 -0.21 50.09 -0.96
N LEU A 15 -1.54 50.00 -0.97
CA LEU A 15 -2.29 48.90 -0.35
C LEU A 15 -2.31 47.72 -1.32
N THR A 16 -1.37 46.80 -1.15
CA THR A 16 -1.35 45.51 -1.86
C THR A 16 -2.23 44.54 -1.09
N ALA A 17 -3.42 44.24 -1.60
CA ALA A 17 -4.27 43.18 -1.09
C ALA A 17 -3.62 41.82 -1.42
N MET A 18 -2.96 41.20 -0.44
CA MET A 18 -2.57 39.80 -0.50
C MET A 18 -3.82 38.94 -0.36
N ALA A 19 -4.35 38.45 -1.48
CA ALA A 19 -5.28 37.33 -1.49
C ALA A 19 -4.49 36.07 -1.12
N THR A 20 -4.51 35.70 0.15
CA THR A 20 -4.08 34.39 0.63
C THR A 20 -5.04 33.34 0.10
N MET A 21 -4.75 32.77 -1.07
CA MET A 21 -5.28 31.46 -1.45
C MET A 21 -4.74 30.44 -0.44
N ALA A 22 -5.57 30.11 0.55
CA ALA A 22 -5.36 28.96 1.39
C ALA A 22 -5.46 27.71 0.50
N PHE A 23 -4.29 27.19 0.08
CA PHE A 23 -4.20 25.82 -0.39
C PHE A 23 -4.46 24.93 0.82
N ALA A 24 -5.74 24.56 1.03
CA ALA A 24 -6.06 23.47 1.92
C ALA A 24 -5.49 22.19 1.28
N PRO A 25 -4.53 21.49 1.93
CA PRO A 25 -4.13 20.18 1.46
C PRO A 25 -5.37 19.29 1.54
N SER A 26 -5.87 18.86 0.39
CA SER A 26 -6.88 17.80 0.34
C SER A 26 -6.13 16.52 0.70
N ALA A 27 -6.29 16.06 1.94
CA ALA A 27 -5.94 14.69 2.29
C ALA A 27 -6.83 13.79 1.41
N LEU A 28 -6.24 13.16 0.40
CA LEU A 28 -6.92 12.11 -0.35
C LEU A 28 -7.07 10.95 0.62
N ALA A 29 -8.26 10.80 1.21
CA ALA A 29 -8.60 9.56 1.89
C ALA A 29 -8.56 8.46 0.83
N THR A 30 -7.61 7.53 0.96
CA THR A 30 -7.65 6.27 0.22
C THR A 30 -8.86 5.50 0.74
N ASP A 31 -9.93 5.48 -0.05
CA ASP A 31 -11.11 4.69 0.27
C ASP A 31 -10.72 3.21 0.43
N TYR A 32 -11.31 2.54 1.42
CA TYR A 32 -11.04 1.13 1.63
C TYR A 32 -11.44 0.29 0.41
N VAL A 33 -10.53 -0.57 -0.05
CA VAL A 33 -10.80 -1.52 -1.13
C VAL A 33 -11.58 -2.72 -0.58
N THR A 34 -12.53 -3.23 -1.38
CA THR A 34 -13.39 -4.36 -0.96
C THR A 34 -13.14 -5.63 -1.75
N LYS A 35 -12.31 -5.54 -2.78
CA LYS A 35 -11.96 -6.63 -3.68
C LYS A 35 -10.53 -6.42 -4.14
N SER A 36 -9.78 -7.51 -4.23
CA SER A 36 -8.45 -7.51 -4.81
C SER A 36 -8.52 -7.27 -6.30
N ASP A 37 -7.71 -6.36 -6.80
CA ASP A 37 -7.61 -6.10 -8.23
C ASP A 37 -6.81 -7.20 -8.95
N LEU A 38 -5.86 -7.83 -8.26
CA LEU A 38 -5.06 -8.93 -8.81
C LEU A 38 -5.83 -10.25 -8.89
N THR A 39 -6.51 -10.62 -7.80
CA THR A 39 -7.08 -11.97 -7.63
C THR A 39 -8.60 -11.99 -7.79
N GLY A 40 -9.25 -10.83 -7.66
CA GLY A 40 -10.70 -10.71 -7.61
C GLY A 40 -11.35 -11.25 -6.33
N ILE A 41 -10.56 -11.63 -5.31
CA ILE A 41 -11.04 -12.13 -4.03
C ILE A 41 -11.69 -10.98 -3.25
N THR A 42 -12.81 -11.25 -2.57
CA THR A 42 -13.43 -10.29 -1.64
C THR A 42 -12.53 -10.09 -0.43
N LEU A 43 -12.22 -8.83 -0.12
CA LEU A 43 -11.31 -8.47 0.96
C LEU A 43 -12.07 -8.24 2.28
N PRO A 44 -11.46 -8.58 3.44
CA PRO A 44 -11.95 -8.13 4.74
C PRO A 44 -12.08 -6.61 4.77
N LYS A 45 -13.08 -6.11 5.51
CA LYS A 45 -13.29 -4.67 5.68
C LYS A 45 -12.03 -3.99 6.22
N GLY A 46 -11.79 -2.76 5.77
CA GLY A 46 -10.66 -1.96 6.22
C GLY A 46 -9.37 -2.18 5.43
N ALA A 47 -9.44 -2.89 4.30
CA ALA A 47 -8.29 -3.06 3.42
C ALA A 47 -7.93 -1.72 2.77
N ILE A 48 -6.68 -1.32 2.88
CA ILE A 48 -6.10 -0.18 2.19
C ILE A 48 -5.16 -0.74 1.14
N GLU A 49 -5.34 -0.36 -0.11
CA GLU A 49 -4.36 -0.65 -1.16
C GLU A 49 -3.24 0.39 -1.07
N LEU A 50 -2.01 -0.11 -0.98
CA LEU A 50 -0.81 0.70 -0.94
C LEU A 50 -0.17 0.74 -2.34
N THR A 51 0.64 1.76 -2.58
CA THR A 51 1.28 1.96 -3.88
C THR A 51 2.57 1.15 -4.00
N ASP A 52 3.09 1.03 -5.23
CA ASP A 52 4.37 0.36 -5.48
C ASP A 52 5.54 0.96 -4.67
N GLU A 53 5.48 2.26 -4.35
CA GLU A 53 6.49 2.96 -3.54
C GLU A 53 6.47 2.55 -2.05
N ASP A 54 5.38 1.93 -1.60
CA ASP A 54 5.18 1.49 -0.21
C ASP A 54 5.65 0.03 0.01
N PHE A 55 6.09 -0.68 -1.02
CA PHE A 55 6.61 -2.04 -0.88
C PHE A 55 7.95 -2.04 -0.12
N PRO A 56 8.05 -2.76 1.01
CA PRO A 56 9.34 -3.04 1.61
C PRO A 56 10.15 -3.95 0.69
N ASP A 57 11.43 -3.63 0.45
CA ASP A 57 12.33 -4.43 -0.39
C ASP A 57 12.34 -5.92 0.02
N GLU A 58 12.38 -6.18 1.33
CA GLU A 58 12.34 -7.54 1.89
C GLU A 58 11.06 -8.31 1.50
N MET A 59 9.93 -7.63 1.46
CA MET A 59 8.66 -8.25 1.05
C MET A 59 8.66 -8.57 -0.44
N VAL A 60 9.25 -7.70 -1.26
CA VAL A 60 9.42 -7.95 -2.70
C VAL A 60 10.34 -9.16 -2.92
N ASP A 61 11.46 -9.24 -2.21
CA ASP A 61 12.41 -10.34 -2.30
C ASP A 61 11.74 -11.67 -1.90
N LEU A 62 11.05 -11.73 -0.76
CA LEU A 62 10.29 -12.91 -0.33
C LEU A 62 9.26 -13.34 -1.37
N LEU A 63 8.58 -12.38 -2.00
CA LEU A 63 7.54 -12.66 -2.99
C LEU A 63 8.13 -13.20 -4.30
N GLU A 64 9.23 -12.62 -4.79
CA GLU A 64 9.95 -13.09 -5.97
C GLU A 64 10.58 -14.46 -5.75
N GLU A 65 11.15 -14.71 -4.57
CA GLU A 65 11.67 -16.03 -4.19
C GLU A 65 10.55 -17.08 -4.13
N THR A 66 9.40 -16.72 -3.57
CA THR A 66 8.21 -17.58 -3.54
C THR A 66 7.73 -17.91 -4.96
N ALA A 67 7.62 -16.90 -5.83
CA ALA A 67 7.25 -17.09 -7.24
C ALA A 67 8.26 -17.97 -8.00
N LYS A 68 9.55 -17.79 -7.74
CA LYS A 68 10.63 -18.62 -8.28
C LYS A 68 10.53 -20.06 -7.77
N GLY A 69 10.26 -20.27 -6.48
CA GLY A 69 10.01 -21.60 -5.89
C GLY A 69 8.76 -22.28 -6.48
N MET A 70 7.79 -21.50 -6.96
CA MET A 70 6.66 -21.99 -7.75
C MET A 70 7.00 -22.31 -9.22
N GLY A 71 8.24 -22.06 -9.67
CA GLY A 71 8.69 -22.28 -11.04
C GLY A 71 8.32 -21.16 -12.02
N GLY A 72 8.07 -19.94 -11.52
CA GLY A 72 7.70 -18.79 -12.33
C GLY A 72 8.46 -17.52 -11.95
N LYS A 73 7.84 -16.38 -12.26
CA LYS A 73 8.25 -15.03 -11.84
C LYS A 73 7.00 -14.19 -11.59
N CYS A 74 7.10 -13.17 -10.74
CA CYS A 74 6.04 -12.18 -10.59
C CYS A 74 5.90 -11.34 -11.86
N GLN A 75 4.70 -10.82 -12.12
CA GLN A 75 4.43 -9.90 -13.22
C GLN A 75 3.72 -8.62 -12.75
N TYR A 76 2.67 -8.78 -11.96
CA TYR A 76 1.91 -7.70 -11.33
C TYR A 76 1.83 -7.97 -9.84
N HIS A 77 2.07 -6.92 -9.07
CA HIS A 77 2.07 -6.92 -7.62
C HIS A 77 0.84 -6.16 -7.12
N GLU A 78 0.34 -6.55 -5.96
CA GLU A 78 -0.68 -5.79 -5.23
C GLU A 78 -0.30 -5.86 -3.74
N LEU A 79 -0.35 -4.70 -3.08
CA LEU A 79 -0.03 -4.54 -1.66
C LEU A 79 -1.27 -4.07 -0.91
N LEU A 80 -1.65 -4.84 0.10
CA LEU A 80 -2.83 -4.56 0.91
C LEU A 80 -2.42 -4.46 2.37
N PHE A 81 -2.97 -3.47 3.06
CA PHE A 81 -2.72 -3.22 4.46
C PHE A 81 -4.03 -3.18 5.24
N TRP A 82 -3.99 -3.68 6.47
CA TRP A 82 -5.07 -3.54 7.44
C TRP A 82 -4.49 -3.18 8.80
N GLU A 83 -5.11 -2.22 9.47
CA GLU A 83 -5.01 -2.09 10.92
C GLU A 83 -5.96 -3.09 11.61
N GLY A 84 -5.56 -3.64 12.75
CA GLY A 84 -6.43 -4.44 13.61
C GLY A 84 -5.79 -5.72 14.12
N ASN A 85 -6.58 -6.80 14.15
CA ASN A 85 -6.14 -8.10 14.65
C ASN A 85 -5.70 -8.99 13.47
N PRO A 86 -4.40 -9.28 13.30
CA PRO A 86 -3.89 -10.04 12.15
C PRO A 86 -4.56 -11.39 11.99
N VAL A 87 -4.70 -12.15 13.09
CA VAL A 87 -5.33 -13.47 13.09
C VAL A 87 -6.78 -13.41 12.62
N ALA A 88 -7.54 -12.39 13.04
CA ALA A 88 -8.93 -12.24 12.60
C ALA A 88 -9.01 -11.90 11.10
N ILE A 89 -8.11 -11.05 10.60
CA ILE A 89 -8.05 -10.61 9.21
C ILE A 89 -7.64 -11.76 8.29
N THR A 90 -6.55 -12.47 8.61
CA THR A 90 -6.09 -13.65 7.85
C THR A 90 -7.18 -14.72 7.79
N ASN A 91 -7.86 -14.99 8.91
CA ASN A 91 -8.99 -15.93 8.95
C ASN A 91 -10.17 -15.47 8.08
N ALA A 92 -10.46 -14.17 8.04
CA ALA A 92 -11.52 -13.62 7.20
C ALA A 92 -11.17 -13.69 5.71
N LEU A 93 -9.91 -13.40 5.33
CA LEU A 93 -9.47 -13.54 3.95
C LEU A 93 -9.49 -15.01 3.53
N ASN A 94 -8.95 -15.92 4.35
CA ASN A 94 -8.95 -17.35 4.06
C ASN A 94 -10.35 -17.93 3.83
N LYS A 95 -11.37 -17.44 4.54
CA LYS A 95 -12.78 -17.80 4.29
C LYS A 95 -13.33 -17.28 2.97
N SER A 96 -12.76 -16.20 2.45
CA SER A 96 -13.17 -15.53 1.22
C SER A 96 -12.46 -16.09 -0.02
N ILE A 97 -11.40 -16.87 0.15
CA ILE A 97 -10.67 -17.53 -0.95
C ILE A 97 -11.62 -18.53 -1.64
N PRO A 98 -11.87 -18.39 -2.95
CA PRO A 98 -12.69 -19.33 -3.70
C PRO A 98 -12.13 -20.75 -3.62
N LYS A 99 -13.00 -21.76 -3.48
CA LYS A 99 -12.62 -23.19 -3.43
C LYS A 99 -11.88 -23.69 -4.67
N THR A 100 -11.92 -22.94 -5.77
CA THR A 100 -11.17 -23.22 -7.00
C THR A 100 -9.68 -22.88 -6.91
N LEU A 101 -9.29 -22.09 -5.90
CA LEU A 101 -7.90 -21.78 -5.58
C LEU A 101 -7.46 -22.65 -4.40
N THR A 102 -6.42 -23.43 -4.63
CA THR A 102 -5.76 -24.22 -3.59
C THR A 102 -4.75 -23.34 -2.87
N TYR A 103 -5.00 -23.10 -1.58
CA TYR A 103 -4.04 -22.49 -0.66
C TYR A 103 -2.99 -23.50 -0.24
N LYS A 104 -1.73 -23.09 -0.24
CA LYS A 104 -0.62 -23.83 0.36
C LYS A 104 0.35 -22.86 1.02
N ASN A 105 0.51 -22.98 2.33
CA ASN A 105 1.63 -22.40 3.07
C ASN A 105 2.95 -23.00 2.53
N ILE A 106 3.93 -22.13 2.26
CA ILE A 106 5.24 -22.48 1.72
C ILE A 106 6.29 -22.37 2.82
N ASP A 107 6.31 -21.25 3.53
CA ASP A 107 7.23 -20.98 4.63
C ASP A 107 6.58 -20.03 5.63
N ALA A 108 7.06 -20.03 6.88
CA ALA A 108 6.66 -19.08 7.90
C ALA A 108 7.72 -19.02 9.01
N ASP A 109 8.01 -17.81 9.49
CA ASP A 109 8.94 -17.60 10.59
C ASP A 109 8.52 -16.39 11.44
N GLU A 110 9.11 -16.28 12.62
CA GLU A 110 8.94 -15.13 13.51
C GLU A 110 9.94 -14.03 13.15
N LEU A 111 9.50 -12.78 13.28
CA LEU A 111 10.31 -11.56 13.19
C LEU A 111 10.48 -10.96 14.59
N ASP A 112 11.38 -10.00 14.75
CA ASP A 112 11.61 -9.34 16.05
C ASP A 112 10.35 -8.67 16.61
N ASP A 113 9.47 -8.17 15.74
CA ASP A 113 8.24 -7.44 16.07
C ASP A 113 6.97 -8.02 15.40
N GLY A 114 7.04 -9.27 14.95
CA GLY A 114 5.95 -9.87 14.20
C GLY A 114 6.24 -11.27 13.70
N SER A 115 5.61 -11.66 12.60
CA SER A 115 5.92 -12.89 11.88
C SER A 115 5.63 -12.70 10.39
N TYR A 116 6.21 -13.57 9.56
CA TYR A 116 5.85 -13.64 8.16
C TYR A 116 5.37 -15.03 7.76
N GLU A 117 4.59 -15.08 6.69
CA GLU A 117 4.18 -16.33 6.05
C GLU A 117 4.22 -16.15 4.53
N THR A 118 4.92 -17.03 3.83
CA THR A 118 4.83 -17.13 2.37
C THR A 118 3.87 -18.26 1.99
N PHE A 119 3.10 -18.06 0.92
CA PHE A 119 2.12 -19.03 0.48
C PHE A 119 1.91 -18.98 -1.03
N SER A 120 1.21 -19.98 -1.54
CA SER A 120 0.72 -20.00 -2.91
C SER A 120 -0.78 -20.20 -2.97
N LEU A 121 -1.39 -19.54 -3.96
CA LEU A 121 -2.76 -19.76 -4.39
C LEU A 121 -2.77 -20.23 -5.83
N LYS A 122 -3.24 -21.45 -6.08
CA LYS A 122 -3.18 -22.06 -7.42
C LYS A 122 -4.51 -22.61 -7.88
N SER A 123 -4.81 -22.39 -9.15
CA SER A 123 -5.82 -23.12 -9.91
C SER A 123 -5.21 -23.62 -11.23
N SER A 124 -6.02 -24.26 -12.07
CA SER A 124 -5.61 -24.62 -13.43
C SER A 124 -5.38 -23.39 -14.34
N LYS A 125 -5.90 -22.21 -13.97
CA LYS A 125 -5.88 -21.00 -14.82
C LYS A 125 -5.06 -19.83 -14.25
N ALA A 126 -4.85 -19.80 -12.94
CA ALA A 126 -4.24 -18.67 -12.25
C ALA A 126 -3.39 -19.13 -11.07
N TRP A 127 -2.20 -18.57 -10.94
CA TRP A 127 -1.19 -18.90 -9.94
C TRP A 127 -0.75 -17.60 -9.28
N TYR A 128 -0.76 -17.55 -7.96
CA TYR A 128 -0.34 -16.39 -7.18
C TYR A 128 0.64 -16.83 -6.11
N ALA A 129 1.72 -16.06 -5.94
CA ALA A 129 2.58 -16.09 -4.78
C ALA A 129 2.06 -15.03 -3.81
N GLY A 130 2.13 -15.28 -2.50
CA GLY A 130 1.74 -14.31 -1.50
C GLY A 130 2.66 -14.34 -0.30
N VAL A 131 2.77 -13.19 0.37
CA VAL A 131 3.55 -12.97 1.58
C VAL A 131 2.68 -12.15 2.55
N TRP A 132 2.50 -12.69 3.74
CA TRP A 132 1.98 -11.98 4.89
C TRP A 132 3.14 -11.47 5.73
N ILE A 133 3.02 -10.23 6.22
CA ILE A 133 3.78 -9.77 7.39
C ILE A 133 2.75 -9.31 8.43
N GLN A 134 2.81 -9.94 9.60
CA GLN A 134 1.90 -9.71 10.71
C GLN A 134 2.65 -8.95 11.81
N GLY A 135 2.28 -7.69 12.03
CA GLY A 135 2.73 -6.94 13.20
C GLY A 135 1.81 -7.17 14.40
N ALA A 136 2.06 -6.47 15.50
CA ALA A 136 1.26 -6.60 16.71
C ALA A 136 -0.20 -6.11 16.55
N LYS A 137 -0.44 -5.16 15.65
CA LYS A 137 -1.74 -4.48 15.47
C LYS A 137 -2.08 -4.19 14.01
N ASP A 138 -1.36 -4.81 13.08
CA ASP A 138 -1.53 -4.60 11.66
C ASP A 138 -1.08 -5.84 10.89
N ILE A 139 -1.50 -5.90 9.64
CA ILE A 139 -1.09 -6.95 8.73
C ILE A 139 -0.98 -6.39 7.32
N THR A 140 0.11 -6.76 6.67
CA THR A 140 0.38 -6.43 5.28
C THR A 140 0.38 -7.72 4.46
N LEU A 141 -0.28 -7.66 3.31
CA LEU A 141 -0.31 -8.71 2.31
C LEU A 141 0.29 -8.17 1.02
N ALA A 142 1.39 -8.76 0.58
CA ALA A 142 1.79 -8.68 -0.81
C ALA A 142 1.40 -9.97 -1.52
N TRP A 143 0.94 -9.86 -2.75
CA TRP A 143 0.91 -10.99 -3.67
C TRP A 143 1.23 -10.58 -5.09
N CYS A 144 1.58 -11.56 -5.91
CA CYS A 144 1.81 -11.34 -7.33
C CYS A 144 1.20 -12.46 -8.16
N ASN A 145 0.82 -12.16 -9.41
CA ASN A 145 0.52 -13.23 -10.35
C ASN A 145 1.82 -13.87 -10.84
N VAL A 146 1.85 -15.19 -10.82
CA VAL A 146 3.02 -15.98 -11.21
C VAL A 146 2.84 -16.49 -12.62
N VAL A 147 3.71 -16.04 -13.52
CA VAL A 147 3.80 -16.57 -14.89
C VAL A 147 4.93 -17.58 -14.98
N LYS A 148 4.66 -18.74 -15.57
CA LYS A 148 5.70 -19.74 -15.80
C LYS A 148 6.75 -19.19 -16.76
N LYS A 149 8.01 -19.52 -16.47
CA LYS A 149 9.13 -19.22 -17.36
C LYS A 149 9.08 -20.08 -18.62
#